data_AF-A0A1J5CTE3-F1
#
_entry.id   AF-A0A1J5CTE3-F1
#
_cell.length_a   1.000
_cell.length_b   1.000
_cell.length_c   1.000
_cell.angle_alpha   90.00
_cell.angle_beta   90.00
_cell.angle_gamma   90.00
#
_symmetry.space_group_name_H-M   'P 1'
#
loop_
_entity.id
_entity.type
_entity.pdbx_description
1 polymer ?
#
loop_
_entity_poly.entity_id
_entity_poly.type
_entity_poly.pdbx_seq_one_letter_code
_entity_poly.pdbx_strand_id
1 'polypeptide(L)'
;MTVAAFENQLLGYRAALGGLEALARDICVNCITLEAAKTKVEKGLKKLARDIEAESIPCAETKGNLKARLDILSKAADELAIAEDTSCQKTAGVCKMGAACFATGAVDLLKLVPAAE
;
A
#
# COMPACT_ATOMS: atom_id res chain seq x y z
N MET A 1 11.68 16.62 4.51
CA MET A 1 11.97 15.20 4.80
C MET A 1 13.38 14.83 4.39
N THR A 2 14.03 13.92 5.11
CA THR A 2 15.33 13.39 4.68
C THR A 2 15.14 12.32 3.60
N VAL A 3 16.18 12.09 2.78
CA VAL A 3 16.20 10.99 1.81
C VAL A 3 15.90 9.65 2.51
N ALA A 4 16.47 9.41 3.69
CA ALA A 4 16.22 8.21 4.48
C ALA A 4 14.73 8.04 4.87
N ALA A 5 14.01 9.13 5.14
CA ALA A 5 12.57 9.07 5.42
C ALA A 5 11.78 8.60 4.19
N PHE A 6 12.09 9.14 3.00
CA PHE A 6 11.49 8.67 1.75
C PHE A 6 11.80 7.20 1.47
N GLU A 7 13.03 6.76 1.73
CA GLU A 7 13.42 5.36 1.56
C GLU A 7 12.64 4.43 2.48
N ASN A 8 12.45 4.82 3.73
CA ASN A 8 11.66 4.08 4.71
C ASN A 8 10.19 4.01 4.30
N GLN A 9 9.62 5.10 3.80
CA GLN A 9 8.25 5.11 3.28
C GLN A 9 8.11 4.18 2.06
N LEU A 10 9.05 4.21 1.11
CA LEU A 10 9.05 3.30 -0.04
C LEU A 10 9.16 1.83 0.39
N LEU A 11 9.95 1.52 1.41
CA LEU A 11 10.02 0.18 2.00
C LEU A 11 8.69 -0.23 2.64
N GLY A 12 8.07 0.69 3.38
CA GLY A 12 6.73 0.48 3.97
C GLY A 12 5.69 0.17 2.91
N TYR A 13 5.59 0.99 1.86
CA TYR A 13 4.65 0.76 0.76
C TYR A 13 4.92 -0.55 0.01
N ARG A 14 6.19 -0.93 -0.18
CA ARG A 14 6.54 -2.24 -0.74
C ARG A 14 6.01 -3.39 0.11
N ALA A 15 6.20 -3.32 1.43
CA ALA A 15 5.70 -4.34 2.36
C ALA A 15 4.17 -4.39 2.36
N ALA A 16 3.50 -3.24 2.38
CA ALA A 16 2.05 -3.15 2.33
C ALA A 16 1.51 -3.77 1.03
N LEU A 17 2.09 -3.43 -0.13
CA LEU A 17 1.71 -4.02 -1.43
C LEU A 17 1.92 -5.53 -1.46
N GLY A 18 3.04 -6.04 -0.96
CA GLY A 18 3.26 -7.49 -0.87
C GLY A 18 2.22 -8.18 0.02
N GLY A 19 1.81 -7.54 1.11
CA GLY A 19 0.70 -8.01 1.94
C GLY A 19 -0.64 -8.03 1.20
N LEU A 20 -0.95 -6.97 0.46
CA LEU A 20 -2.17 -6.90 -0.36
C LEU A 20 -2.17 -7.93 -1.50
N GLU A 21 -1.03 -8.15 -2.16
CA GLU A 21 -0.86 -9.18 -3.20
C GLU A 21 -1.06 -10.60 -2.66
N ALA A 22 -0.52 -10.89 -1.47
CA ALA A 22 -0.76 -12.17 -0.81
C ALA A 22 -2.24 -12.36 -0.48
N LEU A 23 -2.90 -11.33 0.03
CA LEU A 23 -4.34 -11.37 0.33
C LEU A 23 -5.21 -11.45 -0.93
N ALA A 24 -4.78 -10.84 -2.03
CA ALA A 24 -5.45 -10.94 -3.32
C ALA A 24 -5.42 -12.35 -3.93
N ARG A 25 -4.57 -13.23 -3.39
CA ARG A 25 -4.47 -14.66 -3.77
C ARG A 25 -5.04 -15.60 -2.71
N ASP A 26 -5.46 -15.06 -1.57
CA ASP A 26 -5.99 -15.84 -0.46
C ASP A 26 -7.48 -16.17 -0.68
N ILE A 27 -8.00 -17.17 0.02
CA ILE A 27 -9.44 -17.53 0.02
C ILE A 27 -10.33 -16.36 0.48
N CYS A 28 -9.73 -15.39 1.20
CA CYS A 28 -10.35 -14.15 1.63
C CYS A 28 -10.14 -12.97 0.66
N VAL A 29 -9.63 -13.18 -0.56
CA VAL A 29 -9.39 -12.16 -1.60
C VAL A 29 -10.56 -11.20 -1.79
N ASN A 30 -11.78 -11.70 -1.62
CA ASN A 30 -13.02 -10.94 -1.81
C ASN A 30 -13.53 -10.28 -0.51
N CYS A 31 -12.67 -10.09 0.51
CA CYS A 31 -12.99 -9.28 1.70
C CYS A 31 -13.29 -7.84 1.26
N ILE A 32 -14.44 -7.29 1.71
CA ILE A 32 -14.95 -5.92 1.47
C ILE A 32 -13.89 -4.81 1.67
N THR A 33 -12.82 -5.09 2.42
CA THR A 33 -11.80 -4.10 2.78
C THR A 33 -10.56 -4.11 1.87
N LEU A 34 -10.38 -5.06 0.95
CA LEU A 34 -9.18 -5.13 0.10
C LEU A 34 -9.13 -3.98 -0.92
N GLU A 35 -10.26 -3.64 -1.53
CA GLU A 35 -10.38 -2.49 -2.44
C GLU A 35 -10.11 -1.16 -1.71
N ALA A 36 -10.68 -1.00 -0.52
CA ALA A 36 -10.42 0.16 0.32
C ALA A 36 -8.94 0.25 0.74
N ALA A 37 -8.29 -0.89 0.98
CA ALA A 37 -6.87 -0.96 1.31
C ALA A 37 -5.99 -0.59 0.11
N LYS A 38 -6.27 -1.11 -1.09
CA LYS A 38 -5.61 -0.71 -2.35
C LYS A 38 -5.76 0.79 -2.59
N THR A 39 -6.97 1.32 -2.49
CA THR A 39 -7.25 2.76 -2.64
C THR A 39 -6.42 3.62 -1.68
N LYS A 40 -6.23 3.18 -0.43
CA LYS A 40 -5.39 3.89 0.54
C LYS A 40 -3.91 3.88 0.13
N VAL A 41 -3.40 2.73 -0.35
CA VAL A 41 -2.02 2.61 -0.83
C VAL A 41 -1.79 3.53 -2.05
N GLU A 42 -2.68 3.51 -3.04
CA GLU A 42 -2.59 4.38 -4.22
C GLU A 42 -2.59 5.87 -3.86
N LYS A 43 -3.49 6.28 -2.95
CA LYS A 43 -3.53 7.67 -2.45
C LYS A 43 -2.24 8.03 -1.72
N GLY A 44 -1.70 7.09 -0.94
CA GLY A 44 -0.44 7.24 -0.22
C GLY A 44 0.76 7.42 -1.15
N LEU A 45 0.87 6.59 -2.19
CA LEU A 45 1.91 6.69 -3.22
C LEU A 45 1.81 8.01 -4.00
N LYS A 46 0.59 8.44 -4.36
CA LYS A 46 0.37 9.75 -5.01
C LYS A 46 0.78 10.91 -4.11
N LYS A 47 0.55 10.83 -2.80
CA LYS A 47 1.05 11.83 -1.85
C LYS A 47 2.57 11.82 -1.81
N LEU A 48 3.18 10.64 -1.67
CA LEU A 48 4.64 10.47 -1.63
C LEU A 48 5.32 11.04 -2.89
N ALA A 49 4.69 10.90 -4.06
CA ALA A 49 5.14 11.54 -5.31
C ALA A 49 5.26 13.06 -5.15
N ARG A 50 4.19 13.69 -4.66
CA ARG A 50 4.13 15.14 -4.46
C ARG A 50 5.17 15.60 -3.44
N ASP A 51 5.35 14.83 -2.37
CA ASP A 51 6.32 15.14 -1.32
C ASP A 51 7.77 15.07 -1.85
N ILE A 52 8.10 14.06 -2.67
CA ILE A 52 9.42 13.95 -3.34
C ILE A 52 9.63 15.12 -4.32
N GLU A 53 8.61 15.52 -5.07
CA GLU A 53 8.71 16.64 -6.01
C GLU A 53 8.95 17.96 -5.31
N ALA A 54 8.20 18.24 -4.23
CA ALA A 54 8.30 19.45 -3.44
C ALA A 54 9.63 19.56 -2.68
N GLU A 55 10.27 18.43 -2.36
CA GLU A 55 11.52 18.44 -1.62
C GLU A 55 12.72 18.86 -2.48
N SER A 56 13.56 19.72 -1.89
CA SER A 56 14.83 20.16 -2.47
C SER A 56 15.94 19.14 -2.17
N ILE A 57 15.91 18.03 -2.92
CA ILE A 57 16.94 16.98 -2.83
C ILE A 57 18.15 17.41 -3.68
N PRO A 58 19.34 17.65 -3.08
CA PRO A 58 20.48 18.23 -3.79
C PRO A 58 21.04 17.34 -4.91
N CYS A 59 20.92 16.02 -4.74
CA CYS A 59 21.41 15.05 -5.71
C CYS A 59 20.28 14.65 -6.68
N ALA A 60 20.42 15.04 -7.95
CA ALA A 60 19.47 14.71 -9.01
C ALA A 60 19.35 13.20 -9.23
N GLU A 61 20.46 12.45 -9.13
CA GLU A 61 20.46 10.99 -9.22
C GLU A 61 19.64 10.35 -8.08
N THR A 62 19.83 10.82 -6.84
CA THR A 62 19.05 10.34 -5.69
C THR A 62 17.57 10.62 -5.86
N LYS A 63 17.20 11.83 -6.30
CA LYS A 63 15.79 12.17 -6.59
C LYS A 63 15.22 11.30 -7.71
N GLY A 64 16.01 11.03 -8.76
CA GLY A 64 15.66 10.11 -9.84
C GLY A 64 15.42 8.68 -9.36
N ASN A 65 16.29 8.15 -8.49
CA ASN A 65 16.16 6.81 -7.92
C ASN A 65 14.91 6.66 -7.06
N LEU A 66 14.56 7.68 -6.26
CA LEU A 66 13.33 7.68 -5.47
C LEU A 66 12.08 7.65 -6.36
N LYS A 67 12.06 8.45 -7.42
CA LYS A 67 10.95 8.46 -8.40
C LYS A 67 10.81 7.13 -9.12
N ALA A 68 11.91 6.55 -9.62
CA ALA A 68 11.87 5.27 -10.31
C ALA A 68 11.30 4.14 -9.43
N ARG A 69 11.67 4.11 -8.14
CA ARG A 69 11.12 3.15 -7.17
C ARG A 69 9.63 3.42 -6.90
N LEU A 70 9.23 4.68 -6.81
CA LEU A 70 7.83 5.06 -6.65
C LEU A 70 6.98 4.64 -7.85
N ASP A 71 7.49 4.80 -9.06
CA ASP A 71 6.81 4.40 -10.30
C ASP A 71 6.59 2.87 -10.33
N ILE A 72 7.61 2.10 -9.94
CA ILE A 72 7.50 0.63 -9.80
C ILE A 72 6.38 0.27 -8.82
N LEU A 73 6.33 0.90 -7.64
CA LEU A 73 5.30 0.62 -6.64
C LEU A 73 3.91 1.08 -7.09
N SER A 74 3.82 2.21 -7.79
CA SER A 74 2.55 2.73 -8.30
C SER A 74 1.98 1.81 -9.37
N LYS A 75 2.82 1.35 -10.29
CA LYS A 75 2.45 0.34 -11.29
C LYS A 75 2.00 -0.97 -10.62
N ALA A 76 2.72 -1.44 -9.61
CA ALA A 76 2.35 -2.65 -8.88
C ALA A 76 1.00 -2.50 -8.14
N ALA A 77 0.70 -1.31 -7.61
CA ALA A 77 -0.59 -1.02 -7.02
C ALA A 77 -1.71 -1.06 -8.08
N ASP A 78 -1.52 -0.42 -9.23
CA ASP A 78 -2.49 -0.38 -10.32
C ASP A 78 -2.81 -1.79 -10.84
N GLU A 79 -1.76 -2.59 -11.10
CA GLU A 79 -1.84 -3.97 -11.61
C GLU A 79 -2.36 -4.99 -10.59
N LEU A 80 -2.55 -4.60 -9.32
CA LEU A 80 -3.09 -5.48 -8.29
C LEU A 80 -4.54 -5.86 -8.64
N ALA A 81 -4.72 -7.08 -9.16
CA ALA A 81 -6.02 -7.64 -9.49
C ALA A 81 -6.79 -7.97 -8.20
N ILE A 82 -7.85 -7.20 -7.93
CA ILE A 82 -8.84 -7.51 -6.90
C ILE A 82 -10.05 -8.07 -7.64
N ALA A 83 -10.42 -9.31 -7.32
CA ALA A 83 -11.57 -9.95 -7.97
C ALA A 83 -12.88 -9.22 -7.64
N GLU A 84 -13.87 -9.32 -8.54
CA GLU A 84 -15.18 -8.68 -8.40
C GLU A 84 -15.91 -9.11 -7.12
N ASP A 85 -16.76 -8.21 -6.62
CA ASP A 85 -17.54 -8.32 -5.39
C ASP A 85 -18.28 -9.68 -5.32
N THR A 86 -17.81 -10.56 -4.44
CA THR A 86 -18.50 -11.80 -4.08
C THR A 86 -18.52 -11.96 -2.57
N SER A 87 -19.49 -12.71 -2.05
CA SER A 87 -19.66 -12.90 -0.62
C SER A 87 -18.44 -13.58 0.00
N CYS A 88 -17.61 -12.80 0.69
CA CYS A 88 -16.57 -13.38 1.54
C CYS A 88 -17.18 -14.30 2.61
N GLN A 89 -16.38 -15.21 3.17
CA GLN A 89 -16.82 -16.12 4.25
C GLN A 89 -17.44 -15.38 5.45
N LYS A 90 -17.08 -14.10 5.67
CA LYS A 90 -17.70 -13.25 6.70
C LYS A 90 -19.12 -12.82 6.31
N THR A 91 -19.35 -12.41 5.06
CA THR A 91 -20.69 -12.12 4.51
C THR A 91 -21.55 -13.38 4.49
N ALA A 92 -20.95 -14.54 4.25
CA ALA A 92 -21.61 -15.84 4.32
C ALA A 92 -21.79 -16.39 5.76
N GLY A 93 -21.38 -15.65 6.81
CA GLY A 93 -21.60 -16.03 8.21
C GLY A 93 -20.77 -17.23 8.70
N VAL A 94 -19.74 -17.64 7.96
CA VAL A 94 -18.95 -18.87 8.21
C VAL A 94 -17.49 -18.58 8.60
N CYS A 95 -17.09 -17.31 8.65
CA CYS A 95 -15.74 -16.92 9.05
C CYS A 95 -15.52 -17.07 10.56
N LYS A 96 -14.60 -17.96 10.95
CA LYS A 96 -14.20 -18.19 12.35
C LYS A 96 -13.21 -17.17 12.90
N MET A 97 -12.62 -16.31 12.05
CA MET A 97 -11.64 -15.30 12.49
C MET A 97 -12.28 -14.02 13.05
N GLY A 98 -13.61 -13.88 13.01
CA GLY A 98 -14.33 -12.75 13.61
C GLY A 98 -14.34 -11.47 12.76
N ALA A 99 -14.51 -10.32 13.41
CA ALA A 99 -14.83 -9.04 12.74
C ALA A 99 -13.65 -8.37 12.01
N ALA A 100 -12.40 -8.70 12.33
CA ALA A 100 -11.21 -8.07 11.77
C ALA A 100 -10.66 -8.89 10.58
N CYS A 101 -10.80 -8.39 9.34
CA CYS A 101 -10.13 -8.97 8.17
C CYS A 101 -8.73 -8.32 8.03
N PHE A 102 -7.68 -9.14 7.82
CA PHE A 102 -6.27 -8.74 7.81
C PHE A 102 -5.88 -7.69 6.76
N ALA A 103 -6.74 -7.45 5.75
CA ALA A 103 -6.47 -6.53 4.65
C ALA A 103 -6.22 -5.08 5.05
N THR A 104 -6.88 -4.57 6.09
CA THR A 104 -6.54 -3.23 6.59
C THR A 104 -5.30 -3.25 7.48
N GLY A 105 -4.96 -4.39 8.09
CA GLY A 105 -3.78 -4.55 8.94
C GLY A 105 -2.48 -4.22 8.20
N ALA A 106 -2.32 -4.69 6.96
CA ALA A 106 -1.15 -4.38 6.13
C ALA A 106 -1.00 -2.87 5.86
N VAL A 107 -2.12 -2.14 5.69
CA VAL A 107 -2.13 -0.69 5.50
C VAL A 107 -1.99 0.06 6.82
N ASP A 108 -2.54 -0.46 7.91
CA ASP A 108 -2.43 0.14 9.24
C ASP A 108 -0.99 0.12 9.75
N LEU A 109 -0.18 -0.86 9.33
CA LEU A 109 1.26 -0.89 9.60
C LEU A 109 2.01 0.29 8.96
N LEU A 110 1.51 0.88 7.87
CA LEU A 110 2.11 2.10 7.29
C LEU A 110 2.06 3.29 8.26
N LYS A 111 1.14 3.30 9.23
CA LYS A 111 1.08 4.34 10.27
C LYS A 111 2.26 4.27 11.24
N LEU A 112 2.92 3.11 11.33
CA LEU A 112 4.13 2.92 12.15
C LEU A 112 5.39 3.37 11.41
N VAL A 113 5.30 3.56 10.08
CA VAL A 113 6.36 4.17 9.29
C VAL A 113 6.20 5.68 9.43
N PRO A 114 7.20 6.40 9.96
CA PRO A 114 7.09 7.85 10.15
C PRO A 114 6.74 8.51 8.81
N ALA A 115 5.58 9.15 8.76
CA ALA A 115 5.25 10.10 7.70
C ALA A 115 5.59 11.50 8.20
N ALA A 116 6.05 12.36 7.28
CA ALA A 116 6.33 13.77 7.60
C ALA A 116 5.20 14.40 8.42
N GLU A 117 5.55 14.93 9.58
CA GLU A 117 4.80 16.00 10.25
C GLU A 117 4.92 17.29 9.45
#